data_AF-A0A5B8BW40-F1
#
_entry.id   AF-A0A5B8BW40-F1
#
_cell.length_a   1.000
_cell.length_b   1.000
_cell.length_c   1.000
_cell.angle_alpha   90.00
_cell.angle_beta   90.00
_cell.angle_gamma   90.00
#
_symmetry.space_group_name_H-M   'P 1'
#
loop_
_entity.id
_entity.type
_entity.pdbx_description
1 polymer ?
#
loop_
_entity_poly.entity_id
_entity_poly.type
_entity_poly.pdbx_seq_one_letter_code
_entity_poly.pdbx_strand_id
1 'polypeptide(L)'
;MHRLFRPTCIALLAAAPASAVAQDEAFFFLVTSAQLACLQQNAEAYAPAEGQTAFVTLADCGEAPPAAPADTAQFTTPDISLFDAAEAPDAVVALSAQDFTCLAGLEIPQSAGLLAFYPERCDVQPR
;
A
#
# COMPACT_ATOMS: atom_id res chain seq x y z
N MET A 1 -1.52 71.37 -28.32
CA MET A 1 -2.63 70.51 -27.84
C MET A 1 -2.78 69.35 -28.81
N HIS A 2 -2.33 68.14 -28.48
CA HIS A 2 -2.76 66.86 -29.07
C HIS A 2 -2.46 65.77 -28.02
N ARG A 3 -3.50 65.04 -27.63
CA ARG A 3 -3.46 63.95 -26.64
C ARG A 3 -3.20 62.61 -27.35
N LEU A 4 -2.83 61.62 -26.53
CA LEU A 4 -3.00 60.16 -26.68
C LEU A 4 -1.95 59.42 -27.53
N PHE A 5 -1.14 58.56 -26.90
CA PHE A 5 -1.46 57.12 -26.73
C PHE A 5 -0.31 56.42 -25.98
N ARG A 6 -0.62 55.84 -24.81
CA ARG A 6 0.14 54.71 -24.25
C ARG A 6 -0.59 53.44 -24.72
N PRO A 7 0.14 52.36 -25.02
CA PRO A 7 -0.09 51.19 -24.19
C PRO A 7 1.20 50.49 -23.78
N THR A 8 1.18 50.16 -22.50
CA THR A 8 2.05 49.26 -21.74
C THR A 8 2.11 47.88 -22.38
N CYS A 9 3.30 47.41 -22.78
CA CYS A 9 3.53 45.99 -23.02
C CYS A 9 3.82 45.31 -21.68
N ILE A 10 2.80 44.74 -21.06
CA ILE A 10 2.97 43.78 -19.95
C ILE A 10 3.43 42.47 -20.58
N ALA A 11 4.71 42.14 -20.43
CA ALA A 11 5.22 40.81 -20.75
C ALA A 11 4.72 39.84 -19.66
N LEU A 12 3.63 39.12 -19.95
CA LEU A 12 3.25 37.93 -19.20
C LEU A 12 4.27 36.84 -19.51
N LEU A 13 5.27 36.68 -18.64
CA LEU A 13 6.00 35.42 -18.52
C LEU A 13 5.00 34.38 -18.00
N ALA A 14 4.55 33.52 -18.90
CA ALA A 14 3.75 32.35 -18.59
C ALA A 14 4.49 31.50 -17.56
N ALA A 15 3.96 31.48 -16.34
CA ALA A 15 4.29 30.47 -15.35
C ALA A 15 3.97 29.11 -15.96
N ALA A 16 4.98 28.27 -16.17
CA ALA A 16 4.79 26.87 -16.49
C ALA A 16 4.05 26.23 -15.30
N PRO A 17 2.84 25.66 -15.50
CA PRO A 17 2.19 24.95 -14.42
C PRO A 17 2.91 23.63 -14.20
N ALA A 18 3.28 23.45 -12.93
CA ALA A 18 3.27 22.23 -12.14
C ALA A 18 3.57 20.92 -12.88
N SER A 19 4.68 20.31 -12.49
CA SER A 19 4.89 18.87 -12.49
C SER A 19 3.57 18.12 -12.32
N ALA A 20 3.25 17.27 -13.28
CA ALA A 20 2.23 16.26 -13.13
C ALA A 20 2.65 15.33 -11.99
N VAL A 21 2.17 15.63 -10.78
CA VAL A 21 2.16 14.67 -9.68
C VAL A 21 1.23 13.55 -10.15
N ALA A 22 1.78 12.35 -10.30
CA ALA A 22 1.01 11.15 -10.61
C ALA A 22 -0.18 11.08 -9.65
N GLN A 23 -1.38 11.05 -10.22
CA GLN A 23 -2.62 11.03 -9.46
C GLN A 23 -2.75 9.67 -8.76
N ASP A 24 -2.77 9.70 -7.42
CA ASP A 24 -3.80 9.02 -6.62
C ASP A 24 -4.05 7.52 -6.93
N GLU A 25 -2.98 6.73 -7.07
CA GLU A 25 -3.15 5.28 -6.90
C GLU A 25 -3.34 5.03 -5.41
N ALA A 26 -4.58 4.77 -5.01
CA ALA A 26 -4.92 4.45 -3.62
C ALA A 26 -4.01 3.30 -3.15
N PHE A 27 -3.20 3.55 -2.13
CA PHE A 27 -2.29 2.54 -1.59
C PHE A 27 -3.10 1.44 -0.89
N PHE A 28 -2.87 0.20 -1.32
CA PHE A 28 -3.51 -0.97 -0.73
C PHE A 28 -2.53 -2.13 -0.63
N PHE A 29 -2.85 -3.06 0.28
CA PHE A 29 -2.17 -4.35 0.40
C PHE A 29 -3.09 -5.46 -0.08
N LEU A 30 -2.58 -6.36 -0.91
CA LEU A 30 -3.20 -7.62 -1.23
C LEU A 30 -2.97 -8.59 -0.08
N VAL A 31 -4.05 -9.05 0.55
CA VAL A 31 -4.00 -9.95 1.71
C VAL A 31 -5.10 -10.98 1.61
N THR A 32 -4.96 -12.09 2.33
CA THR A 32 -6.08 -13.01 2.55
C THR A 32 -6.89 -12.59 3.78
N SER A 33 -8.13 -13.07 3.87
CA SER A 33 -8.96 -12.90 5.08
C SER A 33 -8.28 -13.45 6.34
N ALA A 34 -7.57 -14.58 6.22
CA ALA A 34 -6.81 -15.19 7.32
C ALA A 34 -5.65 -14.30 7.79
N GLN A 35 -4.87 -13.74 6.86
CA GLN A 35 -3.77 -12.83 7.20
C GLN A 35 -4.28 -11.57 7.88
N LEU A 36 -5.36 -10.96 7.37
CA LEU A 36 -5.94 -9.76 7.95
C LEU A 36 -6.51 -10.04 9.36
N ALA A 37 -7.15 -11.19 9.55
CA ALA A 37 -7.65 -11.61 10.86
C ALA A 37 -6.53 -11.90 11.86
N CYS A 38 -5.39 -12.44 11.41
CA CYS A 38 -4.21 -12.64 12.25
C CYS A 38 -3.61 -11.31 12.69
N LEU A 39 -3.44 -10.36 11.77
CA LEU A 39 -2.97 -9.01 12.10
C LEU A 39 -3.90 -8.32 13.11
N GLN A 40 -5.22 -8.47 12.95
CA GLN A 40 -6.21 -7.93 13.88
C GLN A 40 -6.09 -8.54 15.28
N GLN A 41 -5.94 -9.87 15.38
CA GLN A 41 -5.79 -10.58 16.65
C GLN A 41 -4.47 -10.28 17.38
N ASN A 42 -3.41 -9.99 16.62
CA ASN A 42 -2.08 -9.73 17.15
C ASN A 42 -1.70 -8.23 17.09
N ALA A 43 -2.69 -7.35 16.95
CA ALA A 43 -2.46 -5.92 16.80
C ALA A 43 -1.62 -5.35 17.95
N GLU A 44 -1.83 -5.79 19.20
CA GLU A 44 -1.03 -5.34 20.35
C GLU A 44 0.45 -5.72 20.27
N ALA A 45 0.79 -6.80 19.55
CA ALA A 45 2.16 -7.26 19.38
C ALA A 45 2.88 -6.58 18.21
N TYR A 46 2.13 -6.18 17.18
CA TYR A 46 2.68 -5.57 15.97
C TYR A 46 2.57 -4.05 15.91
N ALA A 47 1.66 -3.44 16.68
CA ALA A 47 1.43 -2.02 16.65
C ALA A 47 2.69 -1.25 17.07
N PRO A 48 3.23 -0.38 16.20
CA PRO A 48 4.34 0.48 16.57
C PRO A 48 3.85 1.61 17.49
N ALA A 49 4.78 2.35 18.09
CA ALA A 49 4.42 3.58 18.81
C ALA A 49 3.88 4.65 17.84
N GLU A 50 3.15 5.63 18.39
CA GLU A 50 2.61 6.75 17.61
C GLU A 50 3.68 7.46 16.75
N GLY A 51 3.35 7.71 15.49
CA GLY A 51 4.26 8.31 14.50
C GLY A 51 5.31 7.37 13.92
N GLN A 52 5.27 6.07 14.23
CA GLN A 52 6.12 5.04 13.63
C GLN A 52 5.32 4.08 12.73
N THR A 53 6.04 3.36 11.87
CA THR A 53 5.49 2.33 10.97
C THR A 53 6.16 0.99 11.28
N ALA A 54 5.35 -0.05 11.47
CA ALA A 54 5.81 -1.43 11.61
C ALA A 54 5.77 -2.12 10.24
N PHE A 55 6.78 -2.94 9.96
CA PHE A 55 6.82 -3.82 8.81
C PHE A 55 6.51 -5.23 9.30
N VAL A 56 5.38 -5.80 8.88
CA VAL A 56 4.92 -7.10 9.35
C VAL A 56 4.96 -8.09 8.20
N THR A 57 5.70 -9.18 8.38
CA THR A 57 5.72 -10.32 7.46
C THR A 57 4.41 -11.10 7.57
N LEU A 58 3.65 -11.20 6.47
CA LEU A 58 2.39 -11.94 6.46
C LEU A 58 2.58 -13.46 6.46
N ALA A 59 3.81 -13.95 6.27
CA ALA A 59 4.17 -15.34 6.45
C ALA A 59 3.98 -15.80 7.91
N ASP A 60 4.20 -14.92 8.88
CA ASP A 60 3.93 -15.20 10.30
C ASP A 60 2.43 -15.33 10.60
N CYS A 61 1.60 -14.76 9.73
CA CYS A 61 0.15 -14.79 9.79
C CYS A 61 -0.49 -15.83 8.85
N GLY A 62 0.32 -16.64 8.17
CA GLY A 62 -0.15 -17.62 7.20
C GLY A 62 0.82 -18.78 7.05
N GLU A 63 0.52 -19.90 7.71
CA GLU A 63 0.87 -21.19 7.11
C GLU A 63 -0.27 -21.63 6.19
N ALA A 64 -0.05 -21.50 4.89
CA ALA A 64 0.17 -22.72 4.12
C ALA A 64 1.61 -22.62 3.60
N PRO A 65 2.56 -23.44 4.09
CA PRO A 65 3.91 -23.38 3.58
C PRO A 65 3.89 -23.77 2.10
N PRO A 66 4.48 -23.02 1.17
CA PRO A 66 5.13 -23.71 0.08
C PRO A 66 6.20 -24.56 0.76
N ALA A 67 6.16 -25.88 0.56
CA ALA A 67 7.21 -26.77 1.01
C ALA A 67 8.56 -26.18 0.60
N ALA A 68 9.29 -25.63 1.57
CA ALA A 68 10.65 -25.19 1.33
C ALA A 68 11.51 -26.44 1.19
N PRO A 69 12.29 -26.61 0.13
CA PRO A 69 13.62 -27.14 0.32
C PRO A 69 14.50 -26.00 0.82
N ALA A 70 14.97 -26.17 2.05
CA ALA A 70 16.12 -25.44 2.55
C ALA A 70 17.32 -25.74 1.65
N ASP A 71 17.82 -24.73 0.94
CA ASP A 71 19.24 -24.71 0.62
C ASP A 71 19.74 -23.28 0.39
N THR A 72 20.89 -23.02 1.00
CA THR A 72 21.70 -21.81 0.91
C THR A 72 21.75 -21.21 -0.50
N ALA A 73 21.10 -20.06 -0.71
CA ALA A 73 21.27 -19.27 -1.93
C ALA A 73 21.56 -17.81 -1.58
N GLN A 74 22.80 -17.44 -1.84
CA GLN A 74 23.28 -16.06 -1.93
C GLN A 74 22.30 -15.23 -2.78
N PHE A 75 22.11 -13.97 -2.38
CA PHE A 75 21.42 -12.92 -3.13
C PHE A 75 21.85 -12.95 -4.62
N THR A 76 21.10 -13.68 -5.43
CA THR A 76 21.12 -13.64 -6.88
C THR A 76 19.66 -13.74 -7.29
N THR A 77 19.21 -12.75 -8.05
CA THR A 77 17.84 -12.63 -8.55
C THR A 77 17.35 -13.98 -9.09
N PRO A 78 16.27 -14.55 -8.56
CA PRO A 78 15.75 -15.78 -9.13
C PRO A 78 14.95 -15.39 -10.38
N ASP A 79 15.42 -15.88 -11.53
CA ASP A 79 14.66 -15.95 -12.77
C ASP A 79 13.58 -17.03 -12.58
N ILE A 80 12.49 -16.66 -11.90
CA ILE A 80 11.38 -17.58 -11.64
C ILE A 80 10.40 -17.47 -12.80
N SER A 81 10.21 -18.60 -13.47
CA SER A 81 9.21 -18.81 -14.51
C SER A 81 7.83 -18.36 -14.02
N LEU A 82 7.26 -17.41 -14.77
CA LEU A 82 5.94 -16.82 -14.62
C LEU A 82 4.85 -17.90 -14.60
N PHE A 83 4.47 -18.35 -13.40
CA PHE A 83 3.15 -18.91 -13.16
C PHE A 83 2.25 -17.75 -12.79
N ASP A 84 1.30 -17.38 -13.68
CA ASP A 84 0.15 -16.50 -13.46
C ASP A 84 0.22 -15.55 -12.25
N ALA A 85 1.23 -14.67 -12.22
CA ALA A 85 1.47 -13.72 -11.14
C ALA A 85 0.59 -12.46 -11.29
N ALA A 86 -0.71 -12.64 -11.52
CA ALA A 86 -1.61 -11.51 -11.64
C ALA A 86 -1.96 -10.92 -10.27
N GLU A 87 -2.24 -11.73 -9.25
CA GLU A 87 -2.56 -11.25 -7.91
C GLU A 87 -2.14 -12.31 -6.88
N ALA A 88 -1.04 -12.06 -6.17
CA ALA A 88 -0.60 -12.83 -5.00
C ALA A 88 -0.70 -11.92 -3.77
N PRO A 89 -0.90 -12.46 -2.55
CA PRO A 89 -0.87 -11.62 -1.36
C PRO A 89 0.53 -11.04 -1.16
N ASP A 90 0.59 -9.82 -0.65
CA ASP A 90 1.82 -9.16 -0.26
C ASP A 90 2.55 -9.98 0.80
N ALA A 91 3.88 -10.05 0.69
CA ALA A 91 4.69 -10.76 1.67
C ALA A 91 4.87 -9.95 2.96
N VAL A 92 4.83 -8.62 2.87
CA VAL A 92 5.06 -7.67 3.96
C VAL A 92 4.10 -6.50 3.84
N VAL A 93 3.52 -6.10 4.96
CA VAL A 93 2.71 -4.87 5.06
C VAL A 93 3.39 -3.85 5.93
N ALA A 94 3.25 -2.57 5.58
CA ALA A 94 3.74 -1.44 6.36
C ALA A 94 2.55 -0.74 7.01
N LEU A 95 2.41 -0.84 8.33
CA LEU A 95 1.24 -0.37 9.08
C LEU A 95 1.68 0.54 10.23
N SER A 96 1.00 1.67 10.38
CA SER A 96 1.13 2.60 11.50
C SER A 96 0.22 2.22 12.67
N ALA A 97 0.40 2.86 13.82
CA ALA A 97 -0.50 2.70 14.97
C ALA A 97 -1.98 3.02 14.63
N GLN A 98 -2.21 3.99 13.74
CA GLN A 98 -3.55 4.37 13.27
C GLN A 98 -4.16 3.27 12.38
N ASP A 99 -3.34 2.63 11.54
CA ASP A 99 -3.78 1.52 10.70
C ASP A 99 -4.18 0.30 11.53
N PHE A 100 -3.46 0.00 12.62
CA PHE A 100 -3.85 -1.05 13.56
C PHE A 100 -5.12 -0.71 14.34
N THR A 101 -5.32 0.56 14.69
CA THR A 101 -6.57 1.03 15.31
C THR A 101 -7.75 0.85 14.37
N CYS A 102 -7.58 1.20 13.10
CA CYS A 102 -8.55 0.89 12.06
C CYS A 102 -8.83 -0.61 11.98
N LEU A 103 -7.77 -1.41 11.85
CA LEU A 103 -7.87 -2.86 11.66
C LEU A 103 -8.64 -3.54 12.80
N ALA A 104 -8.48 -3.06 14.03
CA ALA A 104 -9.21 -3.55 15.20
C ALA A 104 -10.74 -3.45 15.05
N GLY A 105 -11.24 -2.41 14.37
CA GLY A 105 -12.67 -2.18 14.13
C GLY A 105 -13.17 -2.61 12.75
N LEU A 106 -12.30 -3.15 11.89
CA LEU A 106 -12.64 -3.50 10.52
C LEU A 106 -13.41 -4.82 10.46
N GLU A 107 -14.52 -4.83 9.71
CA GLU A 107 -15.26 -6.06 9.43
C GLU A 107 -14.59 -6.82 8.28
N ILE A 108 -13.95 -7.94 8.59
CA ILE A 108 -13.22 -8.73 7.60
C ILE A 108 -14.21 -9.67 6.87
N PRO A 109 -14.35 -9.55 5.54
CA PRO A 109 -15.22 -10.43 4.77
C PRO A 109 -14.70 -11.87 4.81
N GLN A 110 -15.61 -12.81 5.08
CA GLN A 110 -15.33 -14.25 5.11
C GLN A 110 -15.35 -14.85 3.69
N SER A 111 -14.70 -14.20 2.73
CA SER A 111 -14.58 -14.68 1.35
C SER A 111 -13.34 -15.56 1.17
N ALA A 112 -13.49 -16.61 0.36
CA ALA A 112 -12.35 -17.38 -0.12
C ALA A 112 -11.72 -16.61 -1.29
N GLY A 113 -10.63 -15.89 -1.04
CA GLY A 113 -9.94 -15.10 -2.06
C GLY A 113 -8.98 -14.06 -1.49
N LEU A 114 -8.42 -13.26 -2.41
CA LEU A 114 -7.64 -12.09 -2.06
C LEU A 114 -8.54 -10.90 -1.75
N LEU A 115 -8.02 -10.07 -0.87
CA LEU A 115 -8.63 -8.84 -0.41
C LEU A 115 -7.63 -7.72 -0.66
N ALA A 116 -8.10 -6.58 -1.14
CA ALA A 116 -7.37 -5.33 -1.05
C ALA A 116 -7.74 -4.62 0.24
N PHE A 117 -6.79 -4.53 1.16
CA PHE A 117 -6.89 -3.73 2.37
C PHE A 117 -6.37 -2.32 2.09
N TYR A 118 -7.19 -1.30 2.37
CA TYR A 118 -6.88 0.12 2.22
C TYR A 118 -6.76 0.77 3.62
N PRO A 119 -5.54 0.87 4.20
CA PRO A 119 -5.36 1.34 5.56
C PRO A 119 -5.87 2.77 5.78
N GLU A 120 -5.55 3.68 4.84
CA GLU A 120 -5.92 5.10 4.93
C GLU A 120 -7.43 5.35 4.93
N ARG A 121 -8.20 4.44 4.32
CA ARG A 121 -9.67 4.53 4.23
C ARG A 121 -10.38 3.64 5.22
N CYS A 122 -9.62 2.84 5.96
CA CYS A 122 -10.13 1.77 6.80
C CYS A 122 -11.16 0.88 6.09
N ASP A 123 -10.79 0.36 4.93
CA ASP A 123 -11.69 -0.38 4.05
C ASP A 123 -11.02 -1.66 3.52
N VAL A 124 -11.84 -2.66 3.20
CA VAL A 124 -11.39 -3.91 2.59
C VAL A 124 -12.33 -4.33 1.47
N GLN A 125 -11.77 -4.65 0.32
CA GLN A 125 -12.53 -5.00 -0.88
C GLN A 125 -12.06 -6.34 -1.44
N PRO A 126 -12.98 -7.23 -1.87
CA PRO A 126 -12.61 -8.43 -2.61
C PRO A 126 -11.86 -8.11 -3.90
N ARG A 127 -10.89 -8.95 -4.26
CA ARG A 127 -10.17 -8.94 -5.53
C ARG A 127 -10.53 -10.16 -6.36
#